data_AF-A0A7G9Y2L3-F1
#
_entry.id   AF-A0A7G9Y2L3-F1
#
_cell.length_a   1.000
_cell.length_b   1.000
_cell.length_c   1.000
_cell.angle_alpha   90.00
_cell.angle_beta   90.00
_cell.angle_gamma   90.00
#
_symmetry.space_group_name_H-M   'P 1'
#
loop_
_entity.id
_entity.type
_entity.pdbx_description
1 polymer ?
#
loop_
_entity_poly.entity_id
_entity_poly.type
_entity_poly.pdbx_seq_one_letter_code
_entity_poly.pdbx_strand_id
1 'polypeptide(L)'
;MGAQISGLVETEPIQEIIDGIRERSGTVVDPDAASIDPAVGVCHASELGYRRIAVTVIDPATALLIRRIESELGIKAIIIAAHITALSRSEVQDLLDLVDIVTGCASKHVRDLVNPLAQVGTAIPLFALTQAGKELVIERAKEIETPVLINTMPLPVLPEQKQPAGWEL
;
A
#
# COMPACT_ATOMS: atom_id res chain seq x y z
N MET A 1 8.75 -0.72 12.22
CA MET A 1 7.83 -1.50 13.06
C MET A 1 7.39 -2.72 12.29
N GLY A 2 7.82 -3.89 12.75
CA GLY A 2 7.38 -5.20 12.31
C GLY A 2 7.75 -6.11 13.48
N ALA A 3 6.81 -6.30 14.40
CA ALA A 3 7.01 -7.26 15.48
C ALA A 3 6.82 -8.66 14.88
N GLN A 4 7.68 -9.59 15.25
CA GLN A 4 7.46 -10.99 14.92
C GLN A 4 6.20 -11.45 15.66
N ILE A 5 5.11 -11.65 14.94
CA ILE A 5 3.91 -12.26 15.49
C ILE A 5 4.16 -13.77 15.45
N SER A 6 4.28 -14.39 16.63
CA SER A 6 4.54 -15.84 16.76
C SER A 6 3.39 -16.71 16.25
N GLY A 7 2.19 -16.13 16.14
CA GLY A 7 1.01 -16.72 15.54
C GLY A 7 -0.22 -15.82 15.72
N LEU A 8 -1.20 -15.95 14.83
CA LEU A 8 -2.52 -15.31 14.95
C LEU A 8 -3.57 -16.41 15.01
N VAL A 9 -4.37 -16.45 16.08
CA VAL A 9 -5.42 -17.46 16.27
C VAL A 9 -6.79 -16.87 15.94
N GLU A 10 -7.11 -15.71 16.52
CA GLU A 10 -8.35 -15.00 16.30
C GLU A 10 -8.14 -13.49 16.44
N THR A 11 -9.11 -12.71 15.96
CA THR A 11 -9.20 -11.26 16.11
C THR A 11 -10.62 -10.90 16.48
N GLU A 12 -10.79 -9.85 17.28
CA GLU A 12 -12.09 -9.31 17.64
C GLU A 12 -12.13 -7.78 17.47
N PRO A 13 -13.33 -7.20 17.26
CA PRO A 13 -13.50 -5.75 17.30
C PRO A 13 -13.14 -5.18 18.68
N ILE A 14 -12.42 -4.06 18.70
CA ILE A 14 -12.11 -3.33 19.94
C ILE A 14 -12.95 -2.06 19.97
N GLN A 15 -13.95 -2.02 20.87
CA GLN A 15 -14.95 -0.95 20.92
C GLN A 15 -14.32 0.44 21.10
N GLU A 16 -13.30 0.55 21.96
CA GLU A 16 -12.60 1.80 22.22
C GLU A 16 -11.89 2.35 20.96
N ILE A 17 -11.42 1.46 20.07
CA ILE A 17 -10.80 1.86 18.81
C ILE A 17 -11.86 2.34 17.82
N ILE A 18 -13.01 1.63 17.74
CA ILE A 18 -14.13 2.01 16.87
C ILE A 18 -14.68 3.38 17.25
N ASP A 19 -14.90 3.62 18.54
CA ASP A 19 -15.41 4.90 19.04
C ASP A 19 -14.37 6.00 18.84
N GLY A 20 -13.10 5.72 19.11
CA GLY A 20 -12.00 6.66 18.85
C GLY A 20 -11.84 7.05 17.37
N ILE A 21 -12.18 6.17 16.43
CA ILE A 21 -12.23 6.49 14.99
C ILE A 21 -13.39 7.45 14.71
N ARG A 22 -14.59 7.16 15.24
CA ARG A 22 -15.80 7.98 15.05
C ARG A 22 -15.66 9.38 15.65
N GLU A 23 -15.09 9.50 16.85
CA GLU A 23 -14.81 10.78 17.51
C GLU A 23 -13.88 11.69 16.67
N ARG A 24 -13.00 11.09 15.86
CA ARG A 24 -12.09 11.79 14.95
C ARG A 24 -12.70 11.97 13.55
N SER A 25 -14.03 11.86 13.43
CA SER A 25 -14.79 11.95 12.17
C SER A 25 -14.42 10.88 11.13
N GLY A 26 -13.81 9.77 11.57
CA GLY A 26 -13.58 8.60 10.74
C GLY A 26 -14.81 7.71 10.66
N THR A 27 -14.88 6.92 9.60
CA THR A 27 -15.96 5.95 9.39
C THR A 27 -15.42 4.54 9.52
N VAL A 28 -16.13 3.70 10.29
CA VAL A 28 -15.86 2.27 10.41
C VAL A 28 -16.89 1.54 9.56
N VAL A 29 -16.43 0.88 8.50
CA VAL A 29 -17.28 0.24 7.49
C VAL A 29 -18.07 -0.94 8.08
N ASP A 30 -17.40 -1.76 8.89
CA ASP A 30 -17.99 -2.91 9.57
C ASP A 30 -17.63 -2.86 11.06
N PRO A 31 -18.42 -2.16 11.89
CA PRO A 31 -18.13 -2.02 13.32
C PRO A 31 -18.37 -3.32 14.11
N ASP A 32 -19.16 -4.25 13.58
CA ASP A 32 -19.57 -5.45 14.31
C ASP A 32 -18.54 -6.57 14.20
N ALA A 33 -17.90 -6.74 13.03
CA ALA A 33 -16.85 -7.74 12.84
C ALA A 33 -15.44 -7.14 12.64
N ALA A 34 -15.32 -5.82 12.53
CA ALA A 34 -14.06 -5.11 12.23
C ALA A 34 -13.34 -5.68 10.99
N SER A 35 -14.13 -6.16 10.01
CA SER A 35 -13.58 -6.76 8.80
C SER A 35 -12.84 -5.72 7.95
N ILE A 36 -11.79 -6.17 7.26
CA ILE A 36 -10.99 -5.34 6.37
C ILE A 36 -11.26 -5.77 4.94
N ASP A 37 -12.13 -5.02 4.25
CA ASP A 37 -12.40 -5.15 2.82
C ASP A 37 -12.10 -3.82 2.11
N PRO A 38 -10.95 -3.72 1.41
CA PRO A 38 -10.58 -2.51 0.69
C PRO A 38 -11.57 -2.10 -0.40
N ALA A 39 -12.22 -3.05 -1.08
CA ALA A 39 -13.16 -2.75 -2.16
C ALA A 39 -14.46 -2.17 -1.61
N VAL A 40 -15.01 -2.76 -0.54
CA VAL A 40 -16.17 -2.21 0.17
C VAL A 40 -15.85 -0.82 0.73
N GLY A 41 -14.66 -0.63 1.30
CA GLY A 41 -14.20 0.67 1.79
C GLY A 41 -14.17 1.75 0.69
N VAL A 42 -13.71 1.41 -0.52
CA VAL A 42 -13.71 2.34 -1.66
C VAL A 42 -15.14 2.70 -2.10
N CYS A 43 -16.03 1.71 -2.22
CA CYS A 43 -17.44 1.96 -2.53
C CYS A 43 -18.08 2.89 -1.50
N HIS A 44 -17.88 2.60 -0.21
CA HIS A 44 -18.46 3.39 0.86
C HIS A 44 -17.92 4.83 0.89
N ALA A 45 -16.61 5.02 0.69
CA ALA A 45 -16.05 6.36 0.55
C ALA A 45 -16.64 7.12 -0.65
N SER A 46 -16.91 6.44 -1.77
CA SER A 46 -17.60 7.05 -2.91
C SER A 46 -19.04 7.46 -2.58
N GLU A 47 -19.78 6.65 -1.82
CA GLU A 47 -21.15 6.98 -1.34
C GLU A 47 -21.17 8.21 -0.44
N LEU A 48 -20.13 8.39 0.38
CA LEU A 48 -19.92 9.58 1.20
C LEU A 48 -19.51 10.82 0.39
N GLY A 49 -19.35 10.68 -0.93
CA GLY A 49 -19.06 11.78 -1.85
C GLY A 49 -17.56 12.01 -2.14
N TYR A 50 -16.67 11.17 -1.59
CA TYR A 50 -15.24 11.26 -1.91
C TYR A 50 -14.98 10.80 -3.34
N ARG A 51 -14.19 11.58 -4.10
CA ARG A 51 -13.87 11.31 -5.51
C ARG A 51 -12.40 10.95 -5.75
N ARG A 52 -11.54 11.20 -4.77
CA ARG A 52 -10.12 10.85 -4.80
C ARG A 52 -9.84 10.05 -3.55
N ILE A 53 -9.58 8.76 -3.71
CA ILE A 53 -9.53 7.79 -2.63
C ILE A 53 -8.17 7.11 -2.67
N ALA A 54 -7.47 7.05 -1.54
CA ALA A 54 -6.28 6.22 -1.40
C ALA A 54 -6.66 4.95 -0.65
N VAL A 55 -6.19 3.80 -1.11
CA VAL A 55 -6.57 2.49 -0.56
C VAL A 55 -5.38 1.56 -0.58
N THR A 56 -5.22 0.77 0.48
CA THR A 56 -4.19 -0.26 0.59
C THR A 56 -4.74 -1.63 0.21
N VAL A 57 -3.95 -2.42 -0.51
CA VAL A 57 -4.28 -3.79 -0.91
C VAL A 57 -3.14 -4.76 -0.57
N ILE A 58 -3.47 -6.04 -0.46
CA ILE A 58 -2.52 -7.12 -0.13
C ILE A 58 -2.42 -8.19 -1.23
N ASP A 59 -3.19 -8.09 -2.30
CA ASP A 59 -3.28 -9.09 -3.36
C ASP A 59 -3.77 -8.47 -4.70
N PRO A 60 -3.46 -9.10 -5.85
CA PRO A 60 -3.85 -8.59 -7.17
C PRO A 60 -5.36 -8.65 -7.45
N ALA A 61 -6.10 -9.59 -6.86
CA ALA A 61 -7.53 -9.74 -7.12
C ALA A 61 -8.31 -8.53 -6.56
N THR A 62 -7.98 -8.12 -5.34
CA THR A 62 -8.54 -6.92 -4.70
C THR A 62 -8.15 -5.65 -5.48
N ALA A 63 -6.89 -5.54 -5.93
CA ALA A 63 -6.45 -4.41 -6.75
C ALA A 63 -7.25 -4.29 -8.06
N LEU A 64 -7.45 -5.42 -8.75
CA LEU A 64 -8.23 -5.48 -9.98
C LEU A 64 -9.69 -5.10 -9.76
N LEU A 65 -10.29 -5.58 -8.67
CA LEU A 65 -11.66 -5.22 -8.29
C LEU A 65 -11.80 -3.71 -8.06
N ILE A 66 -10.86 -3.09 -7.35
CA ILE A 66 -10.85 -1.64 -7.11
C ILE A 66 -10.69 -0.86 -8.42
N ARG A 67 -9.87 -1.33 -9.37
CA ARG A 67 -9.78 -0.69 -10.70
C ARG A 67 -11.10 -0.75 -11.49
N ARG A 68 -11.88 -1.82 -11.33
CA ARG A 68 -13.24 -1.90 -11.92
C ARG A 68 -14.18 -0.90 -11.25
N ILE A 69 -14.21 -0.87 -9.92
CA ILE A 69 -15.01 0.09 -9.14
C ILE A 69 -14.64 1.53 -9.50
N GLU A 70 -13.35 1.83 -9.65
CA GLU A 70 -12.85 3.14 -10.07
C GLU A 70 -13.49 3.59 -11.39
N SER A 71 -13.49 2.70 -12.39
CA SER A 71 -14.09 2.96 -13.70
C SER A 71 -15.62 3.06 -13.63
N GLU A 72 -16.28 2.19 -12.87
CA GLU A 72 -17.75 2.13 -12.77
C GLU A 72 -18.33 3.35 -12.05
N LEU A 73 -17.69 3.80 -10.97
CA LEU A 73 -18.14 4.92 -10.16
C LEU A 73 -17.58 6.27 -10.62
N GLY A 74 -16.68 6.28 -11.61
CA GLY A 74 -16.05 7.49 -12.13
C GLY A 74 -15.26 8.27 -11.06
N ILE A 75 -14.60 7.53 -10.15
CA ILE A 75 -13.74 8.08 -9.11
C ILE A 75 -12.27 7.93 -9.53
N LYS A 76 -11.35 8.45 -8.71
CA LYS A 76 -9.91 8.19 -8.84
C LYS A 76 -9.41 7.48 -7.60
N ALA A 77 -8.80 6.30 -7.78
CA ALA A 77 -8.21 5.49 -6.74
C ALA A 77 -6.68 5.50 -6.85
N ILE A 78 -5.99 5.81 -5.75
CA ILE A 78 -4.57 5.55 -5.57
C ILE A 78 -4.45 4.23 -4.82
N ILE A 79 -3.97 3.20 -5.51
CA ILE A 79 -3.85 1.85 -4.95
C ILE A 79 -2.41 1.64 -4.45
N ILE A 80 -2.27 1.28 -3.17
CA ILE A 80 -1.00 1.09 -2.49
C ILE A 80 -0.87 -0.36 -2.04
N ALA A 81 0.09 -1.11 -2.59
CA ALA A 81 0.35 -2.49 -2.18
C ALA A 81 1.33 -2.59 -1.00
N ALA A 82 0.92 -3.27 0.06
CA ALA A 82 1.75 -3.52 1.24
C ALA A 82 1.48 -4.90 1.86
N HIS A 83 2.38 -5.36 2.73
CA HIS A 83 2.28 -6.67 3.40
C HIS A 83 2.22 -7.90 2.47
N ILE A 84 2.77 -7.76 1.25
CA ILE A 84 2.70 -8.74 0.15
C ILE A 84 3.89 -9.71 0.08
N THR A 85 4.58 -9.95 1.19
CA THR A 85 5.79 -10.80 1.21
C THR A 85 5.50 -12.24 0.79
N ALA A 86 4.30 -12.75 1.10
CA ALA A 86 3.91 -14.13 0.81
C ALA A 86 3.39 -14.34 -0.62
N LEU A 87 3.23 -13.28 -1.42
CA LEU A 87 2.78 -13.41 -2.81
C LEU A 87 3.86 -14.08 -3.65
N SER A 88 3.45 -14.98 -4.53
CA SER A 88 4.31 -15.59 -5.54
C SER A 88 4.81 -14.55 -6.54
N ARG A 89 5.84 -14.92 -7.30
CA ARG A 89 6.39 -14.05 -8.35
C ARG A 89 5.35 -13.63 -9.41
N SER A 90 4.46 -14.54 -9.81
CA SER A 90 3.39 -14.26 -10.77
C SER A 90 2.35 -13.31 -10.18
N GLU A 91 1.92 -13.52 -8.94
CA GLU A 91 0.97 -12.63 -8.28
C GLU A 91 1.55 -11.22 -8.10
N VAL A 92 2.85 -11.11 -7.81
CA VAL A 92 3.52 -9.80 -7.77
C VAL A 92 3.54 -9.15 -9.15
N GLN A 93 3.84 -9.91 -10.22
CA GLN A 93 3.81 -9.37 -11.58
C GLN A 93 2.43 -8.78 -11.92
N ASP A 94 1.36 -9.55 -11.67
CA ASP A 94 -0.02 -9.09 -11.89
C ASP A 94 -0.36 -7.86 -11.05
N LEU A 95 0.12 -7.81 -9.80
CA LEU A 95 -0.12 -6.70 -8.88
C LEU A 95 0.58 -5.41 -9.32
N LEU A 96 1.82 -5.50 -9.81
CA LEU A 96 2.61 -4.32 -10.21
C LEU A 96 1.95 -3.50 -11.33
N ASP A 97 1.20 -4.15 -12.22
CA ASP A 97 0.47 -3.48 -13.30
C ASP A 97 -0.83 -2.79 -12.83
N LEU A 98 -1.28 -3.08 -11.61
CA LEU A 98 -2.55 -2.60 -11.07
C LEU A 98 -2.39 -1.46 -10.05
N VAL A 99 -1.21 -1.31 -9.43
CA VAL A 99 -1.01 -0.41 -8.28
C VAL A 99 -0.21 0.84 -8.63
N ASP A 100 -0.43 1.90 -7.86
CA ASP A 100 0.27 3.18 -8.02
C ASP A 100 1.56 3.24 -7.21
N ILE A 101 1.54 2.61 -6.03
CA ILE A 101 2.67 2.51 -5.11
C ILE A 101 2.75 1.08 -4.59
N VAL A 102 3.96 0.54 -4.47
CA VAL A 102 4.20 -0.75 -3.82
C VAL A 102 5.34 -0.63 -2.81
N THR A 103 5.22 -1.34 -1.70
CA THR A 103 6.29 -1.43 -0.69
C THR A 103 7.15 -2.67 -0.93
N GLY A 104 8.47 -2.50 -0.97
CA GLY A 104 9.42 -3.59 -1.19
C GLY A 104 9.86 -4.33 0.09
N CYS A 105 9.15 -4.19 1.22
CA CYS A 105 9.57 -4.59 2.57
C CYS A 105 10.40 -5.89 2.64
N ALA A 106 9.79 -7.07 2.65
CA ALA A 106 10.49 -8.36 2.66
C ALA A 106 10.18 -9.22 1.42
N SER A 107 9.52 -8.65 0.41
CA SER A 107 9.15 -9.37 -0.81
C SER A 107 10.29 -9.38 -1.82
N LYS A 108 10.85 -10.56 -2.11
CA LYS A 108 11.96 -10.72 -3.10
C LYS A 108 11.47 -10.25 -4.45
N HIS A 109 10.29 -10.76 -4.78
CA HIS A 109 9.71 -10.65 -6.10
C HIS A 109 9.42 -9.19 -6.42
N VAL A 110 8.96 -8.39 -5.46
CA VAL A 110 8.79 -6.94 -5.67
C VAL A 110 10.13 -6.29 -5.95
N ARG A 111 11.16 -6.57 -5.14
CA ARG A 111 12.49 -5.97 -5.31
C ARG A 111 13.15 -6.34 -6.64
N ASP A 112 12.92 -7.55 -7.13
CA ASP A 112 13.49 -8.06 -8.38
C ASP A 112 12.73 -7.58 -9.63
N LEU A 113 11.42 -7.40 -9.55
CA LEU A 113 10.56 -7.13 -10.71
C LEU A 113 10.21 -5.65 -10.92
N VAL A 114 10.30 -4.83 -9.88
CA VAL A 114 9.81 -3.45 -9.94
C VAL A 114 10.64 -2.56 -10.87
N ASN A 115 9.95 -1.71 -11.64
CA ASN A 115 10.57 -0.67 -12.47
C ASN A 115 9.92 0.69 -12.16
N PRO A 116 10.36 1.39 -11.09
CA PRO A 116 9.61 2.52 -10.54
C PRO A 116 10.00 3.86 -11.17
N LEU A 117 9.04 4.79 -11.20
CA LEU A 117 9.23 6.19 -11.60
C LEU A 117 9.86 7.06 -10.50
N ALA A 118 9.70 6.62 -9.24
CA ALA A 118 10.35 7.19 -8.07
C ALA A 118 10.49 6.12 -6.97
N GLN A 119 11.54 6.23 -6.17
CA GLN A 119 11.77 5.38 -5.01
C GLN A 119 12.03 6.27 -3.79
N VAL A 120 11.45 5.90 -2.64
CA VAL A 120 11.74 6.52 -1.35
C VAL A 120 12.27 5.48 -0.37
N GLY A 121 13.45 5.76 0.19
CA GLY A 121 14.15 4.85 1.10
C GLY A 121 14.84 3.68 0.38
N THR A 122 15.77 3.03 1.07
CA THR A 122 16.55 1.90 0.52
C THR A 122 16.47 0.62 1.37
N ALA A 123 16.12 0.76 2.65
CA ALA A 123 15.97 -0.39 3.56
C ALA A 123 14.56 -0.99 3.45
N ILE A 124 13.54 -0.14 3.58
CA ILE A 124 12.12 -0.46 3.36
C ILE A 124 11.63 0.48 2.24
N PRO A 125 11.93 0.18 0.97
CA PRO A 125 11.66 1.09 -0.13
C PRO A 125 10.17 1.17 -0.45
N LEU A 126 9.70 2.38 -0.71
CA LEU A 126 8.43 2.64 -1.40
C LEU A 126 8.74 2.92 -2.88
N PHE A 127 8.03 2.25 -3.76
CA PHE A 127 8.20 2.36 -5.20
C PHE A 127 6.93 2.94 -5.83
N ALA A 128 7.03 4.10 -6.46
CA ALA A 128 5.95 4.67 -7.25
C ALA A 128 5.99 4.14 -8.69
N LEU A 129 4.90 3.55 -9.15
CA LEU A 129 4.81 2.89 -10.46
C LEU A 129 4.06 3.75 -11.48
N THR A 130 3.17 4.62 -11.02
CA THR A 130 2.42 5.56 -11.87
C THR A 130 2.81 7.00 -11.57
N GLN A 131 2.46 7.92 -12.47
CA GLN A 131 2.70 9.35 -12.24
C GLN A 131 1.93 9.85 -11.01
N ALA A 132 0.70 9.38 -10.82
CA ALA A 132 -0.10 9.74 -9.64
C ALA A 132 0.54 9.22 -8.34
N GLY A 133 1.08 7.99 -8.37
CA GLY A 133 1.88 7.46 -7.26
C GLY A 133 3.11 8.33 -6.98
N LYS A 134 3.85 8.72 -8.03
CA LYS A 134 5.06 9.55 -7.91
C LYS A 134 4.75 10.92 -7.32
N GLU A 135 3.71 11.58 -7.80
CA GLU A 135 3.21 12.84 -7.24
C GLU A 135 2.98 12.71 -5.74
N LEU A 136 2.25 11.66 -5.31
CA LEU A 136 1.93 11.46 -3.90
C LEU A 136 3.18 11.29 -3.03
N VAL A 137 4.18 10.52 -3.48
CA VAL A 137 5.42 10.35 -2.69
C VAL A 137 6.25 11.64 -2.64
N ILE A 138 6.24 12.44 -3.70
CA ILE A 138 6.91 13.75 -3.74
C ILE A 138 6.18 14.76 -2.85
N GLU A 139 4.85 14.77 -2.84
CA GLU A 139 4.08 15.60 -1.90
C GLU A 139 4.45 15.28 -0.45
N ARG A 140 4.59 13.99 -0.10
CA ARG A 140 5.06 13.61 1.25
C ARG A 140 6.46 14.13 1.58
N ALA A 141 7.34 14.24 0.57
CA ALA A 141 8.70 14.73 0.75
C ALA A 141 8.76 16.23 1.09
N LYS A 142 7.75 17.03 0.70
CA LYS A 142 7.66 18.46 1.06
C LYS A 142 7.46 18.66 2.57
N GLU A 143 6.80 17.70 3.22
CA GLU A 143 6.52 17.67 4.65
C GLU A 143 7.66 17.03 5.47
N ILE A 144 8.86 16.86 4.89
CA ILE A 144 10.04 16.38 5.61
C ILE A 144 10.88 17.59 6.00
N GLU A 145 11.00 17.84 7.30
CA GLU A 145 11.73 19.00 7.83
C GLU A 145 13.26 18.87 7.71
N THR A 146 13.78 17.64 7.64
CA THR A 146 15.21 17.38 7.42
C THR A 146 15.58 17.51 5.94
N PRO A 147 16.83 17.89 5.61
CA PRO A 147 17.23 18.04 4.21
C PRO A 147 17.02 16.77 3.38
N VAL A 148 16.40 16.92 2.21
CA VAL A 148 16.13 15.83 1.26
C VAL A 148 17.02 15.97 0.01
N LEU A 149 17.70 14.88 -0.38
CA LEU A 149 18.40 14.78 -1.66
C LEU A 149 17.49 14.11 -2.69
N ILE A 150 17.23 14.78 -3.81
CA ILE A 150 16.53 14.23 -4.97
C ILE A 150 17.49 14.20 -6.15
N ASN A 151 17.71 13.01 -6.72
CA ASN A 151 18.56 12.80 -7.89
C ASN A 151 17.89 11.81 -8.85
N THR A 152 18.31 11.83 -10.12
CA THR A 152 17.89 10.86 -11.14
C THR A 152 18.97 9.80 -11.34
N MET A 153 18.60 8.53 -11.34
CA MET A 153 19.48 7.39 -11.59
C MET A 153 18.64 6.16 -11.97
N PRO A 154 19.25 5.08 -12.51
CA PRO A 154 18.56 3.80 -12.64
C PRO A 154 18.01 3.34 -11.29
N LEU A 155 16.74 2.93 -11.27
CA LEU A 155 16.04 2.39 -10.10
C LEU A 155 15.66 0.92 -10.37
N PRO A 156 15.49 0.07 -9.33
CA PRO A 156 15.58 0.40 -7.90
C PRO A 156 17.03 0.43 -7.36
N VAL A 157 17.27 1.26 -6.34
CA VAL A 157 18.52 1.29 -5.57
C VAL A 157 18.36 0.45 -4.30
N LEU A 158 18.99 -0.73 -4.30
CA LEU A 158 18.87 -1.74 -3.25
C LEU A 158 20.26 -2.16 -2.72
N PRO A 159 20.89 -1.37 -1.83
CA PRO A 159 22.20 -1.71 -1.28
C PRO A 159 22.12 -2.99 -0.45
N GLU A 160 23.00 -3.95 -0.72
CA GLU A 160 23.02 -5.30 -0.11
C GLU A 160 22.99 -5.23 1.42
N GLN A 161 23.81 -4.37 2.03
CA GLN A 161 23.91 -4.17 3.47
C GLN A 161 22.64 -3.60 4.14
N LYS A 162 21.64 -3.16 3.35
CA LYS A 162 20.35 -2.67 3.81
C LYS A 162 19.19 -3.61 3.47
N GLN A 163 19.46 -4.74 2.83
CA GLN A 163 18.43 -5.70 2.48
C GLN A 163 18.05 -6.54 3.71
N PRO A 164 16.76 -6.95 3.84
CA PRO A 164 16.35 -7.97 4.80
C PRO A 164 17.28 -9.20 4.78
N ALA A 165 17.67 -9.67 5.96
CA ALA A 165 18.41 -10.92 6.11
C ALA A 165 17.46 -12.12 5.91
N GLY A 166 17.95 -13.22 5.32
CA GLY A 166 17.22 -14.50 5.24
C GLY A 166 16.35 -14.71 4.01
N TRP A 167 16.76 -14.22 2.83
CA TRP A 167 16.03 -14.42 1.56
C TRP A 167 16.09 -15.82 0.95
N GLU A 168 16.85 -16.71 1.59
CA GLU A 168 17.06 -18.09 1.17
C GLU A 168 16.17 -19.01 2.02
N LEU A 169 14.91 -19.14 1.61
CA LEU A 169 14.05 -20.27 1.96
C LEU A 169 13.42 -20.80 0.68
#